data_AF-A0A843WJR4-F1
#
_entry.id   AF-A0A843WJR4-F1
#
_cell.length_a   1.000
_cell.length_b   1.000
_cell.length_c   1.000
_cell.angle_alpha   90.00
_cell.angle_beta   90.00
_cell.angle_gamma   90.00
#
_symmetry.space_group_name_H-M   'P 1'
#
loop_
_entity.id
_entity.type
_entity.pdbx_description
1 polymer ?
#
loop_
_entity_poly.entity_id
_entity_poly.type
_entity_poly.pdbx_seq_one_letter_code
_entity_poly.pdbx_strand_id
1 'polypeptide(L)'
;MHHRLIAPYSYGALYTHPVDTFVGEMVGALMATHVSGMSPRMAGVFISLLSLKSLDDHCGMWFPNHPIHRWMTNNTAFHILHHQNVGIKYNYSIFYFATWDRLLGTYLPFSVEPRKDGGYQLRTAKDE
;
A
#
# COMPACT_ATOMS: atom_id res chain seq x y z
N MET A 1 -7.89 -0.32 -14.02
CA MET A 1 -8.29 1.11 -13.91
C MET A 1 -7.35 1.85 -12.97
N HIS A 2 -7.11 1.29 -11.78
CA HIS A 2 -6.21 1.79 -10.75
C HIS A 2 -4.86 2.36 -11.25
N HIS A 3 -4.02 1.56 -11.91
CA HIS A 3 -2.69 1.99 -12.38
C HIS A 3 -2.70 2.98 -13.57
N ARG A 4 -3.88 3.44 -14.01
CA ARG A 4 -3.95 4.63 -14.90
C ARG A 4 -3.56 5.90 -14.13
N LEU A 5 -3.69 5.89 -12.81
CA LEU A 5 -3.17 6.92 -11.92
C LEU A 5 -1.69 6.61 -11.65
N ILE A 6 -0.79 7.22 -12.43
CA ILE A 6 0.66 6.99 -12.32
C ILE A 6 1.22 7.55 -10.99
N ALA A 7 0.47 8.44 -10.35
CA ALA A 7 0.70 8.89 -8.99
C ALA A 7 -0.47 8.47 -8.10
N PRO A 8 -0.21 7.95 -6.89
CA PRO A 8 -1.28 7.65 -5.95
C PRO A 8 -1.83 8.96 -5.40
N TYR A 9 -3.12 9.16 -5.63
CA TYR A 9 -3.91 10.18 -4.97
C TYR A 9 -4.80 9.50 -3.92
N SER A 10 -5.12 10.18 -2.81
CA SER A 10 -5.98 9.58 -1.77
C SER A 10 -7.32 9.10 -2.31
N TYR A 11 -7.92 9.84 -3.25
CA TYR A 11 -9.17 9.43 -3.92
C TYR A 11 -8.98 8.24 -4.87
N GLY A 12 -7.74 7.99 -5.30
CA GLY A 12 -7.34 6.90 -6.18
C GLY A 12 -7.25 5.54 -5.51
N ALA A 13 -7.30 5.48 -4.18
CA ALA A 13 -7.20 4.26 -3.39
C ALA A 13 -8.22 3.18 -3.80
N LEU A 14 -9.43 3.62 -4.19
CA LEU A 14 -10.49 2.76 -4.70
C LEU A 14 -10.92 3.17 -6.12
N TYR A 15 -9.98 3.70 -6.91
CA TYR A 15 -10.20 3.97 -8.33
C TYR A 15 -10.15 2.66 -9.14
N THR A 16 -11.17 1.85 -8.91
CA THR A 16 -11.35 0.50 -9.43
C THR A 16 -12.80 0.31 -9.84
N HIS A 17 -13.05 -0.63 -10.73
CA HIS A 17 -14.43 -0.97 -11.08
C HIS A 17 -15.13 -1.55 -9.83
N PRO A 18 -16.40 -1.21 -9.54
CA PRO A 18 -17.06 -1.66 -8.31
C PRO A 18 -17.05 -3.18 -8.10
N VAL A 19 -17.14 -3.96 -9.19
CA VAL A 19 -17.03 -5.43 -9.15
C VAL A 19 -15.63 -5.89 -8.73
N ASP A 20 -14.58 -5.25 -9.24
CA ASP A 20 -13.20 -5.58 -8.88
C ASP A 20 -12.95 -5.25 -7.41
N THR A 21 -13.47 -4.12 -6.93
CA THR A 21 -13.41 -3.73 -5.52
C THR A 21 -14.17 -4.73 -4.65
N PHE A 22 -15.36 -5.16 -5.05
CA PHE A 22 -16.16 -6.12 -4.29
C PHE A 22 -15.42 -7.46 -4.16
N VAL A 23 -14.91 -8.00 -5.26
CA VAL A 23 -14.21 -9.29 -5.26
C VAL A 23 -12.85 -9.19 -4.55
N GLY A 24 -12.08 -8.13 -4.81
CA GLY A 24 -10.74 -7.97 -4.25
C GLY A 24 -10.73 -7.64 -2.76
N GLU A 25 -11.62 -6.74 -2.32
CA GLU A 25 -11.61 -6.21 -0.95
C GLU A 25 -12.67 -6.87 -0.05
N MET A 26 -13.94 -6.96 -0.50
CA MET A 26 -15.01 -7.44 0.38
C MET A 26 -14.93 -8.95 0.61
N VAL A 27 -14.73 -9.75 -0.44
CA VAL A 27 -14.62 -11.21 -0.26
C VAL A 27 -13.41 -11.56 0.61
N GLY A 28 -12.26 -10.91 0.40
CA GLY A 28 -11.07 -11.09 1.22
C GLY A 28 -11.30 -10.76 2.69
N ALA A 29 -11.89 -9.59 2.98
CA ALA A 29 -12.21 -9.17 4.36
C ALA A 29 -13.25 -10.09 5.03
N LEU A 30 -14.27 -10.52 4.29
CA LEU A 30 -15.27 -11.47 4.80
C LEU A 30 -14.65 -12.84 5.10
N MET A 31 -13.81 -13.37 4.21
CA MET A 31 -13.09 -14.61 4.46
C MET A 31 -12.16 -14.48 5.66
N ALA A 32 -11.40 -13.40 5.76
CA ALA A 32 -10.49 -13.17 6.89
C ALA A 32 -11.26 -13.13 8.22
N THR A 33 -12.35 -12.36 8.30
CA THR A 33 -13.15 -12.24 9.52
C THR A 33 -13.86 -13.54 9.88
N HIS A 34 -14.36 -14.29 8.89
CA HIS A 34 -15.04 -15.56 9.11
C HIS A 34 -14.08 -16.67 9.54
N VAL A 35 -13.00 -16.89 8.78
CA VAL A 35 -12.03 -17.98 9.03
C VAL A 35 -11.31 -17.79 10.35
N SER A 36 -11.00 -16.55 10.74
CA SER A 36 -10.38 -16.26 12.03
C SER A 36 -11.37 -16.17 13.20
N GLY A 37 -12.68 -16.34 12.96
CA GLY A 37 -13.71 -16.33 14.00
C GLY A 37 -13.88 -14.97 14.70
N MET A 38 -13.67 -13.87 13.99
CA MET A 38 -13.80 -12.53 14.59
C MET A 38 -15.24 -12.25 15.04
N SER A 39 -15.41 -11.75 16.26
CA SER A 39 -16.68 -11.14 16.67
C SER A 39 -16.96 -9.87 15.84
N PRO A 40 -18.23 -9.41 15.75
CA PRO A 40 -18.56 -8.19 15.01
C PRO A 40 -17.72 -6.96 15.42
N ARG A 41 -17.36 -6.85 16.70
CA ARG A 41 -16.50 -5.77 17.20
C ARG A 41 -15.07 -5.89 16.69
N MET A 42 -14.50 -7.09 16.73
CA MET A 42 -13.15 -7.34 16.21
C MET A 42 -13.08 -7.13 14.70
N ALA A 43 -14.11 -7.59 13.97
CA ALA A 43 -14.23 -7.36 12.54
C ALA A 43 -14.32 -5.86 12.21
N GLY A 44 -15.10 -5.09 12.96
CA GLY A 44 -15.17 -3.63 12.79
C GLY A 44 -13.81 -2.94 12.97
N VAL A 45 -13.05 -3.31 14.00
CA VAL A 45 -11.69 -2.79 14.21
C VAL A 45 -10.75 -3.22 13.08
N PHE A 46 -10.78 -4.50 12.70
CA PHE A 46 -9.95 -5.03 11.63
C PHE A 46 -10.18 -4.33 10.29
N ILE A 47 -11.44 -4.18 9.88
CA ILE A 47 -11.82 -3.48 8.65
C ILE A 47 -11.42 -2.00 8.71
N SER A 48 -11.58 -1.34 9.86
CA SER A 48 -11.15 0.06 10.03
C SER A 48 -9.65 0.22 9.82
N LEU A 49 -8.84 -0.72 10.33
CA LEU A 49 -7.39 -0.72 10.10
C LEU A 49 -7.04 -0.95 8.63
N LEU A 50 -7.77 -1.83 7.93
CA LEU A 50 -7.59 -2.02 6.48
C LEU A 50 -7.91 -0.75 5.68
N SER A 51 -9.01 -0.06 6.04
CA SER A 51 -9.37 1.21 5.39
C SER A 51 -8.33 2.29 5.64
N LEU A 52 -7.83 2.42 6.88
CA LEU A 52 -6.76 3.36 7.20
C LEU A 52 -5.48 3.04 6.41
N LYS A 53 -5.14 1.76 6.26
CA LYS A 53 -3.98 1.34 5.46
C LYS A 53 -4.14 1.69 3.98
N SER A 54 -5.31 1.41 3.40
CA SER A 54 -5.62 1.76 2.00
C SER A 54 -5.46 3.27 1.75
N LEU A 55 -5.90 4.11 2.69
CA LEU A 55 -5.70 5.56 2.62
C LEU A 55 -4.23 5.96 2.76
N ASP A 56 -3.50 5.39 3.73
CA ASP A 56 -2.07 5.66 3.96
C ASP A 56 -1.24 5.40 2.70
N ASP A 57 -1.45 4.25 2.05
CA ASP A 57 -0.73 3.86 0.84
C ASP A 57 -0.94 4.82 -0.33
N HIS A 58 -2.09 5.50 -0.35
CA HIS A 58 -2.51 6.33 -1.48
C HIS A 58 -2.42 7.83 -1.23
N CYS A 59 -2.23 8.25 0.02
CA CYS A 59 -2.30 9.67 0.36
C CYS A 59 -1.10 10.49 -0.11
N GLY A 60 0.00 9.84 -0.49
CA GLY A 60 1.24 10.51 -0.90
C GLY A 60 1.93 11.27 0.24
N MET A 61 1.45 11.17 1.48
CA MET A 61 2.00 11.90 2.61
C MET A 61 3.18 11.15 3.23
N TRP A 62 4.31 11.85 3.35
CA TRP A 62 5.49 11.36 4.05
C TRP A 62 5.93 12.41 5.06
N PHE A 63 5.89 12.09 6.34
CA PHE A 63 6.32 12.99 7.41
C PHE A 63 7.41 12.35 8.29
N PRO A 64 8.34 13.16 8.82
CA PRO A 64 9.34 12.66 9.77
C PRO A 64 8.65 11.92 10.91
N ASN A 65 9.22 10.78 11.33
CA ASN A 65 8.73 10.01 12.46
C ASN A 65 7.32 9.39 12.30
N HIS A 66 6.88 9.09 11.08
CA HIS A 66 5.60 8.45 10.81
C HIS A 66 5.37 7.19 11.67
N PRO A 67 4.41 7.20 12.62
CA PRO A 67 4.31 6.16 13.65
C PRO A 67 3.98 4.79 13.06
N ILE A 68 3.23 4.77 11.97
CA ILE A 68 2.80 3.56 11.25
C ILE A 68 3.97 2.97 10.44
N HIS A 69 4.78 3.81 9.77
CA HIS A 69 5.85 3.35 8.87
C HIS A 69 7.06 2.79 9.60
N ARG A 70 7.16 2.98 10.93
CA ARG A 70 8.20 2.33 11.76
C ARG A 70 8.02 0.81 11.85
N TRP A 71 6.77 0.34 11.75
CA TRP A 71 6.42 -1.07 11.95
C TRP A 71 5.99 -1.74 10.65
N MET A 72 5.47 -0.96 9.71
CA MET A 72 4.98 -1.47 8.43
C MET A 72 6.05 -1.32 7.35
N THR A 73 6.40 -2.44 6.72
CA THR A 73 7.35 -2.48 5.60
C THR A 73 6.69 -2.16 4.25
N ASN A 74 5.35 -2.11 4.24
CA ASN A 74 4.55 -1.59 3.15
C ASN A 74 3.88 -0.28 3.61
N ASN A 75 4.19 0.80 2.89
CA ASN A 75 3.78 2.17 3.19
C ASN A 75 3.58 2.97 1.89
N THR A 76 3.27 4.25 2.00
CA THR A 76 3.09 5.16 0.87
C THR A 76 4.24 5.13 -0.14
N ALA A 77 5.50 5.07 0.31
CA ALA A 77 6.64 5.02 -0.61
C ALA A 77 6.72 3.70 -1.38
N PHE A 78 6.46 2.58 -0.70
CA PHE A 78 6.36 1.25 -1.31
C PHE A 78 5.30 1.24 -2.40
N HIS A 79 4.13 1.80 -2.11
CA HIS A 79 2.99 1.78 -3.03
C HIS A 79 3.13 2.81 -4.18
N ILE A 80 3.67 4.00 -3.92
CA ILE A 80 4.04 4.96 -4.98
C ILE A 80 4.97 4.28 -5.99
N LEU A 81 6.00 3.57 -5.52
CA LEU A 81 6.94 2.89 -6.41
C LEU A 81 6.24 1.84 -7.27
N HIS A 82 5.28 1.10 -6.71
CA HIS A 82 4.46 0.15 -7.47
C HIS A 82 3.68 0.84 -8.60
N HIS A 83 3.11 2.02 -8.37
CA HIS A 83 2.39 2.78 -9.40
C HIS A 83 3.31 3.37 -10.49
N GLN A 84 4.60 3.53 -10.22
CA GLN A 84 5.56 4.02 -11.19
C GLN A 84 5.91 2.94 -12.24
N ASN A 85 6.20 3.37 -13.47
CA ASN A 85 6.58 2.46 -14.57
C ASN A 85 7.73 1.51 -14.21
N VAL A 86 8.70 1.97 -13.41
CA VAL A 86 9.85 1.18 -12.98
C VAL A 86 9.50 0.09 -11.95
N GLY A 87 8.44 0.31 -11.17
CA GLY A 87 8.01 -0.57 -10.08
C GLY A 87 6.72 -1.35 -10.33
N ILE A 88 6.02 -1.14 -11.46
CA ILE A 88 4.75 -1.80 -11.81
C ILE A 88 4.79 -3.34 -11.79
N LYS A 89 6.00 -3.92 -11.85
CA LYS A 89 6.24 -5.38 -11.77
C LYS A 89 6.80 -5.85 -10.42
N TYR A 90 6.75 -5.01 -9.40
CA TYR A 90 7.34 -5.22 -8.09
C TYR A 90 6.42 -4.69 -7.01
N ASN A 91 6.71 -5.02 -5.75
CA ASN A 91 6.05 -4.43 -4.58
C ASN A 91 4.51 -4.60 -4.62
N TYR A 92 4.05 -5.84 -4.83
CA TYR A 92 2.63 -6.17 -5.04
C TYR A 92 1.80 -6.21 -3.76
N SER A 93 2.43 -6.32 -2.59
CA SER A 93 1.73 -6.36 -1.31
C SER A 93 0.89 -5.10 -1.13
N ILE A 94 -0.37 -5.27 -0.72
CA ILE A 94 -1.30 -4.14 -0.48
C ILE A 94 -1.60 -3.93 1.01
N PHE A 95 -1.25 -4.90 1.86
CA PHE A 95 -1.51 -4.84 3.31
C PHE A 95 -0.24 -4.45 4.08
N TYR A 96 -0.09 -4.91 5.32
CA TYR A 96 0.87 -4.34 6.27
C TYR A 96 2.35 -4.65 5.99
N PHE A 97 2.65 -5.74 5.28
CA PHE A 97 4.01 -6.25 5.15
C PHE A 97 4.35 -6.65 3.71
N ALA A 98 5.61 -6.44 3.33
CA ALA A 98 6.17 -6.90 2.06
C ALA A 98 6.62 -8.38 2.09
N THR A 99 6.04 -9.19 2.99
CA THR A 99 6.51 -10.56 3.26
C THR A 99 6.53 -11.41 1.99
N TRP A 100 5.43 -11.41 1.23
CA TRP A 100 5.32 -12.19 0.02
C TRP A 100 6.22 -11.67 -1.10
N ASP A 101 6.37 -10.36 -1.23
CA ASP A 101 7.31 -9.78 -2.20
C ASP A 101 8.76 -10.18 -1.93
N ARG A 102 9.15 -10.24 -0.65
CA ARG A 102 10.48 -10.68 -0.26
C ARG A 102 10.69 -12.18 -0.50
N LEU A 103 9.69 -12.99 -0.18
CA LEU A 103 9.77 -14.44 -0.37
C LEU A 103 9.77 -14.86 -1.85
N LEU A 104 9.01 -14.16 -2.68
CA LEU A 104 8.83 -14.48 -4.10
C LEU A 104 9.76 -13.69 -5.04
N GLY A 105 10.64 -12.85 -4.49
CA GLY A 105 11.62 -12.09 -5.28
C GLY A 105 11.01 -10.94 -6.09
N THR A 106 9.84 -10.43 -5.70
CA THR A 106 9.17 -9.28 -6.34
C THR A 106 9.32 -7.98 -5.55
N TYR A 107 10.15 -7.98 -4.50
CA TYR A 107 10.51 -6.76 -3.76
C TYR A 107 11.53 -5.93 -4.54
N LEU A 108 11.20 -4.68 -4.87
CA LEU A 108 12.14 -3.69 -5.41
C LEU A 108 12.63 -2.79 -4.27
N PRO A 109 13.92 -2.84 -3.91
CA PRO A 109 14.49 -1.96 -2.89
C PRO A 109 14.45 -0.48 -3.30
N PHE A 110 14.20 0.39 -2.32
CA PHE A 110 14.17 1.83 -2.51
C PHE A 110 14.62 2.59 -1.25
N SER A 111 15.05 3.84 -1.45
CA SER A 111 15.25 4.84 -0.40
C SER A 111 14.27 6.00 -0.56
N VAL A 112 13.92 6.64 0.56
CA VAL A 112 13.16 7.90 0.56
C VAL A 112 14.11 9.02 0.98
N GLU A 113 14.35 9.95 0.07
CA GLU A 113 15.35 11.01 0.25
C GLU A 113 14.72 12.40 0.24
N PRO A 114 15.19 13.33 1.08
CA PRO A 114 14.75 14.72 1.03
C PRO A 114 15.21 15.37 -0.27
N ARG A 115 14.33 16.18 -0.88
CA ARG A 115 14.70 17.01 -2.04
C ARG A 115 15.24 18.37 -1.59
N LYS A 116 16.08 18.98 -2.43
CA LYS A 116 16.66 20.32 -2.18
C LYS A 116 15.59 21.42 -2.12
N ASP A 117 14.51 21.27 -2.87
CA ASP A 117 13.37 22.20 -2.97
C ASP A 117 12.24 21.89 -1.97
N GLY A 118 12.46 20.93 -1.06
CA GLY A 118 11.46 20.46 -0.10
C GLY A 118 10.68 19.23 -0.58
N GLY A 119 10.11 18.50 0.38
CA GLY A 119 9.47 17.21 0.14
C GLY A 119 10.47 16.06 -0.02
N TYR A 120 9.99 14.95 -0.57
CA TYR A 120 10.73 13.70 -0.68
C TYR A 120 10.71 13.15 -2.11
N GLN A 121 11.71 12.35 -2.44
CA GLN A 121 11.80 11.56 -3.66
C GLN A 121 12.17 10.12 -3.35
N LEU A 122 11.80 9.21 -4.24
CA LEU A 122 12.21 7.81 -4.18
C LEU A 122 13.44 7.61 -5.07
N ARG A 123 14.42 6.83 -4.59
CA ARG A 123 15.45 6.24 -5.43
C ARG A 123 15.37 4.73 -5.38
N THR A 124 15.60 4.08 -6.51
CA THR A 124 15.67 2.63 -6.62
C THR A 124 17.11 2.18 -6.81
N ALA A 125 17.40 0.90 -6.53
CA ALA A 125 18.71 0.31 -6.79
C ALA A 125 19.10 0.28 -8.30
N LYS A 126 18.19 0.66 -9.21
CA LYS A 126 18.48 0.79 -10.65
C LYS A 126 18.94 2.20 -11.05
N ASP A 127 18.85 3.16 -10.14
CA ASP A 127 19.23 4.57 -10.36
C ASP A 127 20.67 4.87 -9.91
N GLU A 128 21.41 3.84 -9.46
CA GLU A 128 22.86 3.84 -9.20
C GLU A 128 23.63 3.23 -10.39
#